data_AF-A0A957Z7H7-F1
#
_entry.id   AF-A0A957Z7H7-F1
#
_cell.length_a   1.000
_cell.length_b   1.000
_cell.length_c   1.000
_cell.angle_alpha   90.00
_cell.angle_beta   90.00
_cell.angle_gamma   90.00
#
_symmetry.space_group_name_H-M   'P 1'
#
loop_
_entity.id
_entity.type
_entity.pdbx_description
1 polymer ?
#
loop_
_entity_poly.entity_id
_entity_poly.type
_entity_poly.pdbx_seq_one_letter_code
_entity_poly.pdbx_strand_id
1 'polypeptide(L)'
;DTWIGPGARLDKVVVDKKVVVGAGAVVGTGNQEVVNEQMPDRLFAGITVIGKHAYIPDGAQIGRNVLINSGRDEADFPPDKVVADGKTV
;
A
#
# COMPACT_ATOMS: atom_id res chain seq x y z
N ASP A 1 3.10 17.75 -3.46
CA ASP A 1 3.81 16.77 -4.30
C ASP A 1 3.75 15.39 -3.67
N THR A 2 3.92 14.36 -4.48
CA THR A 2 4.01 12.94 -4.09
C THR A 2 5.24 12.40 -4.81
N TRP A 3 6.04 11.56 -4.14
CA TRP A 3 7.28 11.02 -4.70
C TRP A 3 7.18 9.51 -4.86
N ILE A 4 7.57 9.00 -6.03
CA ILE A 4 7.65 7.58 -6.34
C ILE A 4 9.11 7.24 -6.58
N GLY A 5 9.66 6.36 -5.74
CA GLY A 5 11.07 6.02 -5.77
C GLY A 5 11.50 5.23 -7.00
N PRO A 6 12.80 5.27 -7.33
CA PRO A 6 13.33 4.53 -8.48
C PRO A 6 13.06 3.03 -8.34
N GLY A 7 12.60 2.41 -9.42
CA GLY A 7 12.30 0.98 -9.46
C GLY A 7 11.02 0.57 -8.72
N ALA A 8 10.28 1.50 -8.10
CA ALA A 8 8.99 1.19 -7.51
C ALA A 8 7.99 0.78 -8.59
N ARG A 9 7.15 -0.22 -8.30
CA ARG A 9 6.12 -0.74 -9.20
C ARG A 9 4.76 -0.69 -8.52
N LEU A 10 3.84 0.03 -9.13
CA LEU A 10 2.47 0.18 -8.64
C LEU A 10 1.51 -0.40 -9.68
N ASP A 11 0.63 -1.30 -9.24
CA ASP A 11 -0.44 -1.84 -10.08
C ASP A 11 -1.79 -1.65 -9.39
N LYS A 12 -2.76 -1.03 -10.08
CA LYS A 12 -4.11 -0.80 -9.55
C LYS A 12 -4.09 -0.14 -8.15
N VAL A 13 -3.41 1.01 -8.06
CA VAL A 13 -3.23 1.76 -6.81
C VAL A 13 -3.81 3.17 -6.92
N VAL A 14 -4.46 3.65 -5.86
CA VAL A 14 -4.78 5.07 -5.67
C VAL A 14 -3.80 5.64 -4.66
N VAL A 15 -3.09 6.70 -5.06
CA VAL A 15 -2.11 7.39 -4.20
C VAL A 15 -2.57 8.82 -3.97
N ASP A 16 -2.80 9.19 -2.71
CA ASP A 16 -3.16 10.56 -2.34
C ASP A 16 -1.91 11.48 -2.36
N LYS A 17 -2.08 12.72 -1.90
CA LYS A 17 -1.05 13.76 -1.86
C LYS A 17 -0.06 13.56 -0.71
N LYS A 18 1.16 14.07 -0.90
CA LYS A 18 2.24 14.07 0.11
C LYS A 18 2.64 12.65 0.53
N VAL A 19 2.48 11.69 -0.37
CA VAL A 19 2.93 10.31 -0.16
C VAL A 19 4.36 10.18 -0.67
N VAL A 20 5.13 9.31 0.00
CA VAL A 20 6.45 8.86 -0.46
C VAL A 20 6.38 7.36 -0.62
N VAL A 21 6.64 6.85 -1.83
CA VAL A 21 6.78 5.42 -2.08
C VAL A 21 8.26 5.10 -2.22
N GLY A 22 8.80 4.29 -1.31
CA GLY A 22 10.21 3.92 -1.27
C GLY A 22 10.73 3.27 -2.55
N ALA A 23 12.05 3.33 -2.74
CA ALA A 23 12.73 2.72 -3.88
C ALA A 23 12.48 1.21 -3.92
N GLY A 24 12.22 0.68 -5.11
CA GLY A 24 11.96 -0.76 -5.31
C GLY A 24 10.70 -1.31 -4.64
N ALA A 25 9.86 -0.48 -4.01
CA ALA A 25 8.61 -0.95 -3.41
C ALA A 25 7.64 -1.49 -4.49
N VAL A 26 6.94 -2.57 -4.16
CA VAL A 26 5.94 -3.20 -5.03
C VAL A 26 4.59 -3.09 -4.34
N VAL A 27 3.64 -2.42 -4.98
CA VAL A 27 2.32 -2.14 -4.39
C VAL A 27 1.20 -2.59 -5.32
N GLY A 28 0.20 -3.25 -4.74
CA GLY A 28 -0.99 -3.68 -5.46
C GLY A 28 -0.80 -4.99 -6.24
N THR A 29 0.09 -5.87 -5.76
CA THR A 29 0.30 -7.20 -6.34
C THR A 29 -0.12 -8.28 -5.36
N GLY A 30 -0.74 -9.36 -5.84
CA GLY A 30 -1.24 -10.42 -4.97
C GLY A 30 -2.61 -10.92 -5.44
N ASN A 31 -3.33 -11.59 -4.55
CA ASN A 31 -4.64 -12.16 -4.84
C ASN A 31 -5.75 -11.11 -4.68
N GLN A 32 -6.41 -10.75 -5.77
CA GLN A 32 -7.53 -9.80 -5.76
C GLN A 32 -8.81 -10.33 -5.10
N GLU A 33 -8.94 -11.65 -4.91
CA GLU A 33 -10.11 -12.28 -4.29
C GLU A 33 -10.12 -12.14 -2.77
N VAL A 34 -8.96 -11.84 -2.16
CA VAL A 34 -8.86 -11.58 -0.72
C VAL A 34 -9.36 -10.16 -0.45
N VAL A 35 -10.59 -10.05 0.04
CA VAL A 35 -11.19 -8.75 0.40
C VAL A 35 -10.54 -8.16 1.65
N ASN A 36 -10.66 -6.85 1.83
CA ASN A 36 -10.14 -6.19 3.02
C ASN A 36 -10.87 -6.62 4.31
N GLU A 37 -10.13 -6.87 5.37
CA GLU A 37 -10.67 -7.35 6.66
C GLU A 37 -11.48 -6.28 7.40
N GLN A 38 -11.13 -5.00 7.24
CA GLN A 38 -11.77 -3.88 7.92
C GLN A 38 -12.81 -3.17 7.05
N MET A 39 -12.64 -3.20 5.72
CA MET A 39 -13.52 -2.55 4.75
C MET A 39 -13.89 -3.47 3.56
N PRO A 40 -14.48 -4.66 3.82
CA PRO A 40 -14.75 -5.66 2.78
C PRO A 40 -15.75 -5.17 1.71
N ASP A 41 -16.62 -4.22 2.05
CA ASP A 41 -17.61 -3.59 1.18
C ASP A 41 -17.02 -2.49 0.28
N ARG A 42 -15.77 -2.08 0.50
CA ARG A 42 -15.11 -1.00 -0.25
C ARG A 42 -13.86 -1.46 -0.98
N LEU A 43 -13.09 -2.34 -0.36
CA LEU A 43 -11.80 -2.83 -0.85
C LEU A 43 -11.91 -4.33 -1.14
N PHE A 44 -12.58 -4.64 -2.25
CA PHE A 44 -12.79 -6.01 -2.75
C PHE A 44 -12.43 -6.17 -4.23
N ALA A 45 -12.16 -5.07 -4.93
CA ALA A 45 -11.98 -5.06 -6.38
C ALA A 45 -10.50 -5.14 -6.81
N GLY A 46 -9.58 -5.52 -5.92
CA GLY A 46 -8.15 -5.60 -6.15
C GLY A 46 -7.40 -4.27 -6.09
N ILE A 47 -8.06 -3.17 -5.69
CA ILE A 47 -7.47 -1.83 -5.56
C ILE A 47 -6.73 -1.68 -4.24
N THR A 48 -5.52 -1.13 -4.26
CA THR A 48 -4.81 -0.71 -3.04
C THR A 48 -4.82 0.80 -2.93
N VAL A 49 -5.09 1.33 -1.73
CA VAL A 49 -5.24 2.77 -1.49
C VAL A 49 -4.19 3.23 -0.49
N ILE A 50 -3.45 4.28 -0.84
CA ILE A 50 -2.44 4.91 0.01
C ILE A 50 -2.90 6.30 0.41
N GLY A 51 -3.13 6.48 1.71
CA GLY A 51 -3.58 7.72 2.32
C GLY A 51 -2.51 8.81 2.34
N LYS A 52 -2.99 10.05 2.43
CA LYS A 52 -2.18 11.27 2.52
C LYS A 52 -1.07 11.15 3.57
N HIS A 53 0.13 11.69 3.29
CA HIS A 53 1.28 11.70 4.22
C HIS A 53 1.85 10.32 4.58
N ALA A 54 1.43 9.24 3.93
CA ALA A 54 2.04 7.94 4.17
C ALA A 54 3.45 7.85 3.55
N TYR A 55 4.34 7.16 4.24
CA TYR A 55 5.67 6.75 3.79
C TYR A 55 5.69 5.24 3.64
N ILE A 56 5.77 4.75 2.40
CA ILE A 56 5.94 3.32 2.12
C ILE A 56 7.45 3.02 2.15
N PRO A 57 7.92 2.05 2.95
CA PRO A 57 9.34 1.74 3.06
C PRO A 57 9.96 1.26 1.73
N ASP A 58 11.28 1.45 1.60
CA ASP A 58 12.05 0.88 0.51
C ASP A 58 11.91 -0.65 0.47
N GLY A 59 11.69 -1.18 -0.74
CA GLY A 59 11.52 -2.61 -0.98
C GLY A 59 10.25 -3.24 -0.39
N ALA A 60 9.33 -2.44 0.16
CA ALA A 60 8.09 -2.96 0.74
C ALA A 60 7.25 -3.72 -0.30
N GLN A 61 6.59 -4.79 0.14
CA GLN A 61 5.68 -5.58 -0.69
C GLN A 61 4.26 -5.45 -0.14
N ILE A 62 3.40 -4.77 -0.89
CA ILE A 62 2.02 -4.50 -0.49
C ILE A 62 1.06 -5.22 -1.45
N GLY A 63 0.18 -5.99 -0.83
CA GLY A 63 -0.90 -6.75 -1.46
C GLY A 63 -1.94 -5.91 -2.22
N ARG A 64 -2.97 -6.59 -2.70
CA ARG A 64 -4.22 -6.02 -3.22
C ARG A 64 -5.25 -5.83 -2.10
N ASN A 65 -6.24 -4.96 -2.36
CA ASN A 65 -7.29 -4.65 -1.38
C ASN A 65 -6.73 -4.11 -0.06
N VAL A 66 -5.54 -3.50 -0.10
CA VAL A 66 -4.90 -2.94 1.09
C VAL A 66 -5.28 -1.47 1.25
N LEU A 67 -5.49 -1.06 2.50
CA LEU A 67 -5.53 0.36 2.87
C LEU A 67 -4.27 0.71 3.68
N ILE A 68 -3.46 1.63 3.18
CA ILE A 68 -2.47 2.33 3.99
C ILE A 68 -3.10 3.63 4.45
N ASN A 69 -3.32 3.78 5.75
CA ASN A 69 -3.93 4.97 6.32
C ASN A 69 -3.05 6.21 6.12
N SER A 70 -3.65 7.37 6.35
CA SER A 70 -2.91 8.62 6.30
C SER A 70 -1.85 8.68 7.41
N GLY A 71 -0.69 9.25 7.10
CA GLY A 71 0.36 9.54 8.07
C GLY A 71 1.12 8.32 8.61
N ARG A 72 1.07 7.18 7.91
CA ARG A 72 1.88 6.00 8.28
C ARG A 72 3.35 6.22 7.96
N ASP A 73 4.22 5.78 8.85
CA ASP A 73 5.66 5.75 8.65
C ASP A 73 6.20 4.32 8.65
N GLU A 74 7.52 4.15 8.49
CA GLU A 74 8.16 2.84 8.41
C GLU A 74 7.94 1.96 9.67
N ALA A 75 7.72 2.56 10.84
CA ALA A 75 7.50 1.81 12.08
C ALA A 75 6.08 1.23 12.19
N ASP A 76 5.13 1.74 11.40
CA ASP A 76 3.77 1.19 11.30
C ASP A 76 3.72 -0.11 10.48
N PHE A 77 4.73 -0.38 9.64
CA PHE A 77 4.77 -1.57 8.81
C PHE A 77 5.30 -2.80 9.57
N PRO A 78 4.93 -4.02 9.16
CA PRO A 78 5.55 -5.24 9.64
C PRO A 78 7.09 -5.19 9.50
N PRO A 79 7.86 -5.84 10.40
CA PRO A 79 9.32 -5.82 10.34
C PRO A 79 9.94 -6.32 9.02
N ASP A 80 9.24 -7.21 8.32
CA ASP A 80 9.63 -7.74 7.01
C ASP A 80 9.14 -6.89 5.83
N LYS A 81 8.39 -5.82 6.10
CA LYS A 81 7.80 -4.89 5.12
C LYS A 81 6.83 -5.55 4.15
N VAL A 82 6.24 -6.69 4.54
CA VAL A 82 5.24 -7.41 3.75
C VAL A 82 3.85 -7.17 4.32
N VAL A 83 3.01 -6.48 3.56
CA VAL A 83 1.60 -6.28 3.88
C VAL A 83 0.77 -7.20 2.99
N ALA A 84 0.18 -8.23 3.59
CA ALA A 84 -0.63 -9.21 2.88
C ALA A 84 -1.90 -8.59 2.26
N ASP A 85 -2.48 -9.30 1.29
CA ASP A 85 -3.76 -8.91 0.67
C ASP A 85 -4.85 -8.70 1.73
N GLY A 86 -5.71 -7.69 1.50
CA GLY A 86 -6.83 -7.40 2.37
C GLY A 86 -6.49 -6.79 3.74
N LYS A 87 -5.22 -6.42 3.99
CA LYS A 87 -4.82 -5.79 5.26
C LYS A 87 -4.99 -4.27 5.28
N THR A 88 -4.91 -3.71 6.49
CA THR A 88 -4.88 -2.27 6.71
C THR A 88 -3.70 -1.95 7.62
N VAL A 89 -2.95 -0.91 7.24
CA VAL A 89 -1.84 -0.33 8.00
C VAL A 89 -2.24 1.06 8.47
#